data_AF-A0A7I0EGN5-F1
#
_entry.id   AF-A0A7I0EGN5-F1
#
_cell.length_a   1.000
_cell.length_b   1.000
_cell.length_c   1.000
_cell.angle_alpha   90.00
_cell.angle_beta   90.00
_cell.angle_gamma   90.00
#
_symmetry.space_group_name_H-M   'P 1'
#
loop_
_entity.id
_entity.type
_entity.pdbx_description
1 polymer ?
#
loop_
_entity_poly.entity_id
_entity_poly.type
_entity_poly.pdbx_seq_one_letter_code
_entity_poly.pdbx_strand_id
1 'polypeptide(L)'
;MGLKEDSKFARFITMGALGADRIATDLTGRGHHMVELERYAMANKIWTTKVKRLRMADLLCTRCGRRFEAKAKTNLEVKLSHSAQPGRNWDAGMRPGDVFAFLRVVTDENGVPLVIGDPLYLSTGDMRNVEPKQGALKSAADGSERDIYWPITLAKRDGLVTKVKDGKVGIRDIDGKTSTLGRPSNVTLVQVDDLVVAGTLIGSTVVPERGLSCKGDVWDLSGALQSDDEIEVFASVKAIGLLSMKSLRLAVQTIANDDSRDMRLRIEAWGALARLGDVDAVAILAKLDDSPGDGAMQMERVLVLSELTGLNSAAESLYLIASNAELTEEIRAAAVWGLGIAWHDRFSFGWELAFDSSQKVRRHAQASLGVPSPVEIEGLIQELSVPERAPLAAALLAKSESVLALLEAAAGYESREWAIQGLGQISPEIIGGQARQLRIEDQAALEALWRRNIQDTHNEPNNLTELRFLEGQSISAVTSMQHKDRIRLESAG
;
A
#
# COMPACT_ATOMS: atom_id res chain seq x y z
N MET A 1 15.28 20.63 7.41
CA MET A 1 14.30 19.65 7.90
C MET A 1 15.06 18.50 8.53
N GLY A 2 14.64 18.05 9.70
CA GLY A 2 15.41 17.10 10.51
C GLY A 2 15.11 15.66 10.09
N LEU A 3 16.11 14.97 9.53
CA LEU A 3 16.08 13.55 9.12
C LEU A 3 15.45 12.57 10.14
N LYS A 4 15.52 12.88 11.45
CA LYS A 4 14.92 12.08 12.53
C LYS A 4 13.39 12.19 12.63
N GLU A 5 12.80 13.30 12.18
CA GLU A 5 11.35 13.47 12.13
C GLU A 5 10.77 12.77 10.89
N ASP A 6 11.46 12.89 9.75
CA ASP A 6 11.04 12.29 8.47
C ASP A 6 11.04 10.76 8.52
N SER A 7 12.05 10.15 9.15
CA SER A 7 12.13 8.69 9.34
C SER A 7 11.05 8.13 10.28
N LYS A 8 10.70 8.86 11.35
CA LYS A 8 9.58 8.47 12.23
C LYS A 8 8.24 8.56 11.50
N PHE A 9 8.06 9.60 10.70
CA PHE A 9 6.85 9.79 9.90
C PHE A 9 6.70 8.69 8.85
N ALA A 10 7.75 8.41 8.07
CA ALA A 10 7.78 7.31 7.11
C ALA A 10 7.45 5.96 7.78
N ARG A 11 8.01 5.71 8.97
CA ARG A 11 7.69 4.49 9.73
C ARG A 11 6.22 4.38 10.11
N PHE A 12 5.56 5.46 10.53
CA PHE A 12 4.14 5.42 10.88
C PHE A 12 3.24 5.16 9.67
N ILE A 13 3.60 5.71 8.52
CA ILE A 13 2.86 5.48 7.27
C ILE A 13 3.06 4.05 6.79
N THR A 14 4.29 3.53 6.82
CA THR A 14 4.58 2.13 6.51
C THR A 14 3.84 1.17 7.44
N MET A 15 3.78 1.47 8.75
CA MET A 15 2.98 0.69 9.69
C MET A 15 1.48 0.70 9.33
N GLY A 16 0.93 1.85 8.93
CA GLY A 16 -0.45 1.97 8.50
C GLY A 16 -0.75 1.09 7.29
N ALA A 17 0.10 1.21 6.26
CA ALA A 17 0.00 0.44 5.01
C ALA A 17 0.06 -1.07 5.24
N LEU A 18 1.08 -1.54 5.98
CA LEU A 18 1.22 -2.95 6.38
C LEU A 18 0.04 -3.44 7.22
N GLY A 19 -0.51 -2.56 8.07
CA GLY A 19 -1.72 -2.82 8.84
C GLY A 19 -2.93 -3.11 7.96
N ALA A 20 -3.21 -2.20 7.02
CA ALA A 20 -4.31 -2.32 6.09
C ALA A 20 -4.18 -3.58 5.22
N ASP A 21 -2.99 -3.86 4.69
CA ASP A 21 -2.70 -5.05 3.89
C ASP A 21 -2.93 -6.36 4.68
N ARG A 22 -2.41 -6.45 5.91
CA ARG A 22 -2.62 -7.63 6.76
C ARG A 22 -4.09 -7.83 7.10
N ILE A 23 -4.81 -6.75 7.42
CA ILE A 23 -6.24 -6.80 7.71
C ILE A 23 -7.02 -7.28 6.48
N ALA A 24 -6.71 -6.74 5.30
CA ALA A 24 -7.33 -7.17 4.05
C ALA A 24 -7.09 -8.66 3.78
N THR A 25 -5.86 -9.14 4.03
CA THR A 25 -5.49 -10.55 3.89
C THR A 25 -6.29 -11.45 4.86
N ASP A 26 -6.37 -11.08 6.14
CA ASP A 26 -7.15 -11.83 7.14
C ASP A 26 -8.65 -11.85 6.79
N LEU A 27 -9.22 -10.71 6.39
CA LEU A 27 -10.62 -10.63 5.96
C LEU A 27 -10.89 -11.45 4.69
N THR A 28 -9.95 -11.49 3.75
CA THR A 28 -10.04 -12.34 2.55
C THR A 28 -10.09 -13.82 2.93
N GLY A 29 -9.27 -14.24 3.90
CA GLY A 29 -9.34 -15.59 4.49
C GLY A 29 -10.68 -15.92 5.16
N ARG A 30 -11.47 -14.90 5.51
CA ARG A 30 -12.84 -15.01 6.07
C ARG A 30 -13.94 -14.87 5.02
N GLY A 31 -13.58 -14.93 3.73
CA GLY A 31 -14.50 -14.92 2.59
C GLY A 31 -14.89 -13.53 2.07
N HIS A 32 -14.30 -12.46 2.61
CA HIS A 32 -14.51 -11.11 2.07
C HIS A 32 -13.73 -10.91 0.76
N HIS A 33 -14.23 -10.04 -0.11
CA HIS A 33 -13.48 -9.58 -1.30
C HIS A 33 -13.03 -8.15 -1.07
N MET A 34 -11.81 -8.00 -0.55
CA MET A 34 -11.30 -6.73 -0.05
C MET A 34 -10.68 -5.89 -1.15
N VAL A 35 -11.05 -4.61 -1.17
CA VAL A 35 -10.45 -3.57 -2.01
C VAL A 35 -10.16 -2.33 -1.17
N GLU A 36 -9.22 -1.51 -1.61
CA GLU A 36 -8.99 -0.19 -1.02
C GLU A 36 -10.18 0.72 -1.31
N LEU A 37 -10.80 1.26 -0.26
CA LEU A 37 -11.84 2.28 -0.38
C LEU A 37 -11.18 3.66 -0.39
N GLU A 38 -10.38 3.94 0.63
CA GLU A 38 -9.43 5.03 0.54
C GLU A 38 -8.24 4.58 -0.30
N ARG A 39 -8.05 5.25 -1.43
CA ARG A 39 -7.02 4.91 -2.41
C ARG A 39 -5.65 4.76 -1.78
N TYR A 40 -4.95 3.67 -2.06
CA TYR A 40 -3.57 3.47 -1.61
C TYR A 40 -3.40 3.43 -0.08
N ALA A 41 -4.43 3.01 0.67
CA ALA A 41 -4.36 2.77 2.11
C ALA A 41 -3.38 1.64 2.50
N MET A 42 -3.07 0.71 1.58
CA MET A 42 -2.09 -0.37 1.68
C MET A 42 -0.73 0.00 1.07
N ALA A 43 -0.57 1.22 0.55
CA ALA A 43 0.71 1.73 0.08
C ALA A 43 1.29 2.74 1.07
N ASN A 44 2.61 2.73 1.26
CA ASN A 44 3.26 3.71 2.14
C ASN A 44 3.66 5.00 1.38
N LYS A 45 3.17 5.16 0.14
CA LYS A 45 3.45 6.31 -0.72
C LYS A 45 2.69 7.55 -0.24
N ILE A 46 3.42 8.66 -0.10
CA ILE A 46 2.86 9.94 0.34
C ILE A 46 3.02 10.95 -0.78
N TRP A 47 1.94 11.67 -1.03
CA TRP A 47 1.91 12.83 -1.91
C TRP A 47 1.49 14.02 -1.07
N THR A 48 2.33 15.06 -0.98
CA THR A 48 2.00 16.34 -0.37
C THR A 48 0.76 16.97 -0.98
N THR A 49 0.54 16.77 -2.29
CA THR A 49 -0.63 17.29 -3.00
C THR A 49 -1.91 16.47 -2.72
N LYS A 50 -1.80 15.19 -2.29
CA LYS A 50 -2.96 14.36 -1.94
C LYS A 50 -3.44 14.72 -0.53
N VAL A 51 -4.56 15.44 -0.44
CA VAL A 51 -5.17 15.80 0.85
C VAL A 51 -6.21 14.75 1.26
N LYS A 52 -6.12 14.19 2.48
CA LYS A 52 -7.16 13.37 3.09
C LYS A 52 -8.32 14.27 3.57
N ARG A 53 -9.36 14.44 2.74
CA ARG A 53 -10.53 15.30 3.06
C ARG A 53 -11.81 14.51 3.35
N LEU A 54 -12.08 13.46 2.59
CA LEU A 54 -13.17 12.54 2.89
C LEU A 54 -12.71 11.57 3.99
N ARG A 55 -13.34 11.65 5.16
CA ARG A 55 -13.17 10.67 6.25
C ARG A 55 -13.98 9.44 5.89
N MET A 56 -13.36 8.52 5.16
CA MET A 56 -13.92 7.21 4.82
C MET A 56 -13.06 6.11 5.42
N ALA A 57 -13.59 4.90 5.44
CA ALA A 57 -12.82 3.74 5.85
C ALA A 57 -11.71 3.42 4.85
N ASP A 58 -10.62 2.84 5.32
CA ASP A 58 -9.52 2.40 4.46
C ASP A 58 -9.95 1.32 3.44
N LEU A 59 -10.77 0.36 3.84
CA LEU A 59 -11.10 -0.84 3.05
C LEU A 59 -12.60 -1.05 2.85
N LEU A 60 -12.95 -1.72 1.74
CA LEU A 60 -14.32 -2.10 1.39
C LEU A 60 -14.37 -3.57 0.95
N CYS A 61 -15.39 -4.30 1.39
CA CYS A 61 -15.74 -5.60 0.81
C CYS A 61 -16.77 -5.40 -0.31
N THR A 62 -16.42 -5.70 -1.57
CA THR A 62 -17.34 -5.48 -2.71
C THR A 62 -18.53 -6.44 -2.74
N ARG A 63 -18.46 -7.57 -2.02
CA ARG A 63 -19.55 -8.55 -1.94
C ARG A 63 -20.66 -8.11 -1.00
N CYS A 64 -20.28 -7.76 0.23
CA CYS A 64 -21.24 -7.47 1.31
C CYS A 64 -21.37 -5.99 1.67
N GLY A 65 -20.62 -5.10 1.02
CA GLY A 65 -20.67 -3.65 1.26
C GLY A 65 -20.09 -3.18 2.58
N ARG A 66 -19.52 -4.09 3.38
CA ARG A 66 -18.97 -3.77 4.69
C ARG A 66 -17.65 -3.01 4.55
N ARG A 67 -17.48 -1.93 5.30
CA ARG A 67 -16.28 -1.11 5.31
C ARG A 67 -15.45 -1.35 6.56
N PHE A 68 -14.13 -1.27 6.42
CA PHE A 68 -13.18 -1.57 7.49
C PHE A 68 -12.11 -0.48 7.57
N GLU A 69 -11.98 0.14 8.74
CA GLU A 69 -10.94 1.11 9.02
C GLU A 69 -9.76 0.42 9.72
N ALA A 70 -8.58 0.50 9.13
CA ALA A 70 -7.38 -0.13 9.68
C ALA A 70 -6.71 0.77 10.73
N LYS A 71 -6.30 0.15 11.83
CA LYS A 71 -5.62 0.82 12.95
C LYS A 71 -4.44 -0.01 13.44
N ALA A 72 -3.33 0.12 12.71
CA ALA A 72 -2.05 -0.45 13.11
C ALA A 72 -1.30 0.41 14.13
N LYS A 73 -0.82 -0.22 15.20
CA LYS A 73 -0.10 0.44 16.30
C LYS A 73 0.97 -0.45 16.90
N THR A 74 1.98 0.16 17.52
CA THR A 74 3.05 -0.58 18.21
C THR A 74 2.54 -1.38 19.42
N ASN A 75 1.54 -0.84 20.11
CA ASN A 75 0.79 -1.52 21.15
C ASN A 75 -0.64 -1.76 20.68
N LEU A 76 -1.19 -2.93 20.95
CA LEU A 76 -2.60 -3.18 20.71
C LEU A 76 -3.42 -2.32 21.68
N GLU A 77 -4.07 -1.29 21.15
CA GLU A 77 -4.88 -0.34 21.90
C GLU A 77 -6.07 0.11 21.06
N VAL A 78 -7.27 0.03 21.65
CA VAL A 78 -8.49 0.57 21.04
C VAL A 78 -8.58 2.06 21.35
N LYS A 79 -7.85 2.84 20.57
CA LYS A 79 -7.69 4.29 20.76
C LYS A 79 -7.86 5.01 19.42
N LEU A 80 -8.67 6.05 19.39
CA LEU A 80 -8.98 6.84 18.19
C LEU A 80 -8.85 8.34 18.50
N SER A 81 -8.68 9.14 17.45
CA SER A 81 -8.70 10.60 17.56
C SER A 81 -10.11 11.13 17.34
N HIS A 82 -10.50 12.10 18.16
CA HIS A 82 -11.83 12.67 18.18
C HIS A 82 -11.77 14.19 18.30
N SER A 83 -12.60 14.88 17.52
CA SER A 83 -12.89 16.30 17.70
C SER A 83 -14.39 16.52 17.58
N ALA A 84 -14.91 17.47 18.36
CA ALA A 84 -16.31 17.91 18.26
C ALA A 84 -16.58 18.78 17.01
N GLN A 85 -15.55 19.10 16.22
CA GLN A 85 -15.73 19.79 14.94
C GLN A 85 -16.53 18.90 13.97
N PRO A 86 -17.49 19.46 13.22
CA PRO A 86 -18.25 18.71 12.22
C PRO A 86 -17.33 17.94 11.27
N GLY A 87 -17.64 16.67 11.02
CA GLY A 87 -16.82 15.80 10.17
C GLY A 87 -15.50 15.31 10.77
N ARG A 88 -15.17 15.68 12.02
CA ARG A 88 -13.94 15.24 12.73
C ARG A 88 -14.20 14.38 13.96
N ASN A 89 -15.44 13.92 14.13
CA ASN A 89 -15.77 12.87 15.08
C ASN A 89 -15.02 11.58 14.74
N TRP A 90 -14.83 10.70 15.72
CA TRP A 90 -13.98 9.51 15.56
C TRP A 90 -14.58 8.47 14.59
N ASP A 91 -15.89 8.53 14.41
CA ASP A 91 -16.73 7.67 13.58
C ASP A 91 -17.34 8.44 12.40
N ALA A 92 -16.85 9.64 12.09
CA ALA A 92 -17.32 10.41 10.95
C ALA A 92 -17.18 9.59 9.67
N GLY A 93 -18.29 9.47 8.92
CA GLY A 93 -18.36 8.67 7.70
C GLY A 93 -18.57 7.16 7.90
N MET A 94 -18.63 6.68 9.15
CA MET A 94 -18.82 5.26 9.47
C MET A 94 -20.29 4.94 9.78
N ARG A 95 -20.79 3.85 9.19
CA ARG A 95 -22.10 3.25 9.48
C ARG A 95 -22.00 2.39 10.73
N PRO A 96 -23.12 2.13 11.45
CA PRO A 96 -23.12 1.22 12.59
C PRO A 96 -22.51 -0.15 12.29
N GLY A 97 -22.72 -0.67 11.08
CA GLY A 97 -22.20 -1.96 10.64
C GLY A 97 -20.72 -1.95 10.21
N ASP A 98 -20.08 -0.80 10.05
CA ASP A 98 -18.65 -0.75 9.68
C ASP A 98 -17.77 -1.11 10.87
N VAL A 99 -16.55 -1.53 10.57
CA VAL A 99 -15.65 -2.14 11.57
C VAL A 99 -14.36 -1.37 11.68
N PHE A 100 -13.91 -1.13 12.91
CA PHE A 100 -12.53 -0.76 13.18
C PHE A 100 -11.71 -2.02 13.44
N ALA A 101 -10.64 -2.19 12.68
CA ALA A 101 -9.72 -3.31 12.77
C ALA A 101 -8.41 -2.85 13.40
N PHE A 102 -8.20 -3.19 14.66
CA PHE A 102 -7.00 -2.83 15.42
C PHE A 102 -5.95 -3.93 15.32
N LEU A 103 -4.73 -3.56 14.97
CA LEU A 103 -3.64 -4.51 14.79
C LEU A 103 -2.38 -4.04 15.50
N ARG A 104 -1.69 -4.99 16.14
CA ARG A 104 -0.36 -4.74 16.69
C ARG A 104 0.69 -4.93 15.61
N VAL A 105 1.63 -4.00 15.55
CA VAL A 105 2.81 -4.08 14.70
C VAL A 105 4.03 -4.02 15.61
N VAL A 106 4.89 -5.01 15.51
CA VAL A 106 6.19 -5.03 16.20
C VAL A 106 7.22 -4.45 15.24
N THR A 107 8.32 -3.92 15.72
CA THR A 107 9.45 -3.56 14.86
C THR A 107 10.62 -4.48 15.15
N ASP A 108 11.36 -4.87 14.12
CA ASP A 108 12.63 -5.56 14.31
C ASP A 108 13.70 -4.65 14.92
N GLU A 109 14.91 -5.17 15.09
CA GLU A 109 16.08 -4.44 15.61
C GLU A 109 16.47 -3.23 14.77
N ASN A 110 16.14 -3.23 13.47
CA ASN A 110 16.38 -2.14 12.53
C ASN A 110 15.21 -1.15 12.46
N GLY A 111 14.15 -1.36 13.25
CA GLY A 111 12.96 -0.53 13.26
C GLY A 111 12.01 -0.78 12.09
N VAL A 112 12.23 -1.85 11.31
CA VAL A 112 11.35 -2.29 10.22
C VAL A 112 10.08 -2.88 10.82
N PRO A 113 8.89 -2.40 10.44
CA PRO A 113 7.65 -2.93 10.99
C PRO A 113 7.40 -4.37 10.53
N LEU A 114 7.27 -5.27 11.49
CA LEU A 114 6.82 -6.65 11.34
C LEU A 114 5.40 -6.75 11.91
N VAL A 115 4.45 -7.13 11.06
CA VAL A 115 3.08 -7.29 11.51
C VAL A 115 2.96 -8.60 12.28
N ILE A 116 2.54 -8.53 13.55
CA ILE A 116 2.47 -9.71 14.44
C ILE A 116 1.16 -9.68 15.21
N GLY A 117 0.40 -10.77 15.08
CA GLY A 117 -0.84 -11.03 15.83
C GLY A 117 -2.10 -10.96 14.97
N ASP A 118 -3.21 -11.34 15.59
CA ASP A 118 -4.53 -11.34 14.95
C ASP A 118 -5.21 -9.96 15.09
N PRO A 119 -5.86 -9.45 14.05
CA PRO A 119 -6.62 -8.21 14.16
C PRO A 119 -7.77 -8.32 15.15
N LEU A 120 -7.97 -7.25 15.92
CA LEU A 120 -9.13 -7.05 16.78
C LEU A 120 -10.20 -6.26 16.03
N TYR A 121 -11.34 -6.88 15.78
CA TYR A 121 -12.47 -6.28 15.07
C TYR A 121 -13.54 -5.79 16.04
N LEU A 122 -13.88 -4.50 15.95
CA LEU A 122 -14.95 -3.87 16.72
C LEU A 122 -15.91 -3.15 15.76
N SER A 123 -17.21 -3.42 15.89
CA SER A 123 -18.23 -2.71 15.13
C SER A 123 -18.35 -1.26 15.61
N THR A 124 -18.61 -0.34 14.69
CA THR A 124 -18.83 1.07 15.01
C THR A 124 -20.06 1.23 15.91
N GLY A 125 -21.12 0.44 15.66
CA GLY A 125 -22.33 0.41 16.48
C GLY A 125 -22.06 0.01 17.92
N ASP A 126 -21.30 -1.07 18.15
CA ASP A 126 -20.96 -1.53 19.50
C ASP A 126 -20.05 -0.54 20.22
N MET A 127 -19.11 0.09 19.50
CA MET A 127 -18.27 1.14 20.06
C MET A 127 -19.07 2.39 20.46
N ARG A 128 -20.11 2.77 19.68
CA ARG A 128 -21.03 3.89 20.02
C ARG A 128 -21.85 3.61 21.28
N ASN A 129 -22.19 2.34 21.53
CA ASN A 129 -22.98 1.93 22.69
C ASN A 129 -22.18 1.91 24.00
N VAL A 130 -20.86 2.11 23.94
CA VAL A 130 -19.98 2.15 25.11
C VAL A 130 -19.29 3.50 25.17
N GLU A 131 -19.54 4.25 26.24
CA GLU A 131 -18.94 5.58 26.40
C GLU A 131 -17.40 5.47 26.51
N PRO A 132 -16.65 6.11 25.60
CA PRO A 132 -15.20 6.01 25.61
C PRO A 132 -14.60 6.82 26.76
N LYS A 133 -13.41 6.40 27.21
CA LYS A 133 -12.61 7.24 28.09
C LYS A 133 -11.92 8.32 27.28
N GLN A 134 -11.82 9.50 27.87
CA GLN A 134 -11.10 10.63 27.28
C GLN A 134 -9.63 10.61 27.71
N GLY A 135 -8.75 10.78 26.74
CA GLY A 135 -7.31 10.95 26.93
C GLY A 135 -6.92 12.42 27.02
N ALA A 136 -5.61 12.68 27.02
CA ALA A 136 -5.08 14.03 26.98
C ALA A 136 -5.48 14.76 25.68
N LEU A 137 -5.58 16.08 25.75
CA LEU A 137 -5.61 16.93 24.56
C LEU A 137 -4.28 16.78 23.81
N LYS A 138 -4.34 16.63 22.49
CA LYS A 138 -3.12 16.69 21.67
C LYS A 138 -2.54 18.11 21.72
N SER A 139 -1.27 18.24 21.38
CA SER A 139 -0.58 19.54 21.40
C SER A 139 -1.26 20.54 20.46
N ALA A 140 -1.12 21.85 20.70
CA ALA A 140 -1.76 22.87 19.86
C ALA A 140 -1.34 22.81 18.37
N ALA A 141 -0.20 22.19 18.07
CA ALA A 141 0.27 21.94 16.70
C ALA A 141 -0.52 20.83 15.97
N ASP A 142 -1.17 19.92 16.70
CA ASP A 142 -1.91 18.75 16.17
C ASP A 142 -3.41 19.03 15.95
N GLY A 143 -3.85 20.27 16.17
CA GLY A 143 -5.25 20.67 16.19
C GLY A 143 -5.97 20.29 17.48
N SER A 144 -7.17 20.83 17.69
CA SER A 144 -8.02 20.62 18.90
C SER A 144 -8.55 19.20 19.09
N GLU A 145 -7.87 18.19 18.54
CA GLU A 145 -8.24 16.78 18.64
C GLU A 145 -7.84 16.23 20.02
N ARG A 146 -8.70 15.39 20.59
CA ARG A 146 -8.42 14.60 21.79
C ARG A 146 -8.38 13.13 21.45
N ASP A 147 -7.57 12.40 22.18
CA ASP A 147 -7.64 10.95 22.10
C ASP A 147 -8.83 10.44 22.91
N ILE A 148 -9.50 9.43 22.36
CA ILE A 148 -10.51 8.63 23.07
C ILE A 148 -10.11 7.17 23.01
N TYR A 149 -10.47 6.39 24.02
CA TYR A 149 -10.11 4.97 24.06
C TYR A 149 -11.11 4.10 24.79
N TRP A 150 -11.25 2.88 24.31
CA TRP A 150 -12.03 1.82 24.93
C TRP A 150 -11.06 0.86 25.61
N PRO A 151 -11.08 0.78 26.95
CA PRO A 151 -10.15 -0.06 27.67
C PRO A 151 -10.22 -1.52 27.24
N ILE A 152 -9.05 -2.09 26.94
CA ILE A 152 -8.84 -3.53 26.79
C ILE A 152 -7.90 -4.04 27.87
N THR A 153 -7.86 -5.37 28.01
CA THR A 153 -6.99 -6.10 28.93
C THR A 153 -6.33 -7.24 28.18
N LEU A 154 -5.01 -7.22 28.15
CA LEU A 154 -4.19 -8.26 27.54
C LEU A 154 -3.53 -9.13 28.63
N ALA A 155 -3.33 -10.41 28.35
CA ALA A 155 -2.49 -11.28 29.17
C ALA A 155 -1.06 -10.72 29.19
N LYS A 156 -0.46 -10.63 30.37
CA LYS A 156 0.91 -10.11 30.53
C LYS A 156 2.00 -11.18 30.40
N ARG A 157 1.59 -12.45 30.43
CA ARG A 157 2.45 -13.63 30.42
C ARG A 157 1.64 -14.82 29.94
N ASP A 158 2.36 -15.88 29.60
CA ASP A 158 1.77 -17.16 29.25
C ASP A 158 1.22 -17.85 30.51
N GLY A 159 0.14 -18.61 30.36
CA GLY A 159 -0.41 -19.38 31.47
C GLY A 159 -1.81 -19.91 31.27
N LEU A 160 -2.33 -20.55 32.31
CA LEU A 160 -3.67 -21.11 32.37
C LEU A 160 -4.62 -20.13 33.07
N VAL A 161 -5.80 -19.92 32.50
CA VAL A 161 -6.86 -19.16 33.14
C VAL A 161 -7.46 -20.00 34.27
N THR A 162 -7.33 -19.53 35.50
CA THR A 162 -7.76 -20.26 36.72
C THR A 162 -9.07 -19.73 37.31
N LYS A 163 -9.45 -18.51 36.95
CA LYS A 163 -10.65 -17.86 37.49
C LYS A 163 -11.13 -16.75 36.56
N VAL A 164 -12.43 -16.68 36.34
CA VAL A 164 -13.09 -15.57 35.65
C VAL A 164 -14.24 -15.09 36.52
N LYS A 165 -14.19 -13.84 36.99
CA LYS A 165 -15.25 -13.26 37.84
C LYS A 165 -15.25 -11.72 37.76
N ASP A 166 -16.42 -11.13 37.60
CA ASP A 166 -16.66 -9.67 37.63
C ASP A 166 -15.68 -8.88 36.75
N GLY A 167 -15.52 -9.30 35.48
CA GLY A 167 -14.62 -8.64 34.54
C GLY A 167 -13.11 -8.86 34.79
N LYS A 168 -12.77 -9.65 35.81
CA LYS A 168 -11.38 -9.99 36.18
C LYS A 168 -11.05 -11.44 35.85
N VAL A 169 -9.82 -11.65 35.41
CA VAL A 169 -9.28 -12.94 34.95
C VAL A 169 -8.03 -13.27 35.76
N GLY A 170 -8.04 -14.40 36.44
CA GLY A 170 -6.90 -14.97 37.15
C GLY A 170 -6.10 -15.88 36.23
N ILE A 171 -4.79 -15.63 36.07
CA ILE A 171 -3.88 -16.42 35.25
C ILE A 171 -2.78 -16.99 36.14
N ARG A 172 -2.50 -18.29 36.01
CA ARG A 172 -1.37 -18.97 36.65
C ARG A 172 -0.36 -19.38 35.57
N ASP A 173 0.88 -18.94 35.72
CA ASP A 173 1.97 -19.34 34.82
C ASP A 173 2.56 -20.71 35.18
N ILE A 174 3.52 -21.18 34.38
CA ILE A 174 4.20 -22.46 34.54
C ILE A 174 4.98 -22.57 35.87
N ASP A 175 5.41 -21.44 36.42
CA ASP A 175 6.12 -21.35 37.72
C ASP A 175 5.14 -21.34 38.90
N GLY A 176 3.83 -21.47 38.65
CA GLY A 176 2.78 -21.46 39.67
C GLY A 176 2.41 -20.06 40.17
N LYS A 177 3.00 -19.00 39.64
CA LYS A 177 2.72 -17.62 40.05
C LYS A 177 1.38 -17.16 39.47
N THR A 178 0.50 -16.71 40.35
CA THR A 178 -0.83 -16.22 39.97
C THR A 178 -0.84 -14.71 39.78
N SER A 179 -1.64 -14.22 38.83
CA SER A 179 -1.97 -12.80 38.68
C SER A 179 -3.45 -12.63 38.34
N THR A 180 -4.06 -11.54 38.80
CA THR A 180 -5.42 -11.17 38.41
C THR A 180 -5.36 -9.91 37.57
N LEU A 181 -5.89 -9.96 36.36
CA LEU A 181 -5.95 -8.87 35.41
C LEU A 181 -7.40 -8.51 35.11
N GLY A 182 -7.64 -7.31 34.57
CA GLY A 182 -8.97 -6.88 34.15
C GLY A 182 -9.63 -5.86 35.06
N ARG A 183 -10.89 -5.55 34.76
CA ARG A 183 -11.65 -4.42 35.31
C ARG A 183 -13.12 -4.85 35.40
N PRO A 184 -13.91 -4.33 36.36
CA PRO A 184 -15.34 -4.64 36.45
C PRO A 184 -16.14 -4.34 35.18
N SER A 185 -15.73 -3.31 34.42
CA SER A 185 -16.37 -2.92 33.17
C SER A 185 -16.01 -3.81 31.97
N ASN A 186 -15.14 -4.80 32.14
CA ASN A 186 -14.77 -5.67 31.03
C ASN A 186 -15.82 -6.75 30.82
N VAL A 187 -16.15 -6.99 29.55
CA VAL A 187 -16.58 -8.29 29.08
C VAL A 187 -15.36 -9.21 29.02
N THR A 188 -15.41 -10.34 29.70
CA THR A 188 -14.33 -11.34 29.72
C THR A 188 -14.39 -12.18 28.46
N LEU A 189 -13.24 -12.39 27.84
CA LEU A 189 -13.12 -13.01 26.52
C LEU A 189 -12.50 -14.41 26.56
N VAL A 190 -12.15 -14.89 27.75
CA VAL A 190 -11.61 -16.21 28.01
C VAL A 190 -12.43 -16.91 29.08
N GLN A 191 -12.34 -18.23 29.12
CA GLN A 191 -12.97 -19.11 30.10
C GLN A 191 -11.91 -19.73 31.03
N VAL A 192 -12.38 -20.32 32.14
CA VAL A 192 -11.50 -21.12 32.99
C VAL A 192 -10.96 -22.29 32.17
N ASP A 193 -9.70 -22.64 32.41
CA ASP A 193 -8.91 -23.65 31.70
C ASP A 193 -8.45 -23.27 30.28
N ASP A 194 -8.76 -22.07 29.79
CA ASP A 194 -8.13 -21.55 28.58
C ASP A 194 -6.62 -21.36 28.77
N LEU A 195 -5.84 -21.76 27.78
CA LEU A 195 -4.43 -21.38 27.66
C LEU A 195 -4.33 -20.02 26.99
N VAL A 196 -3.55 -19.13 27.58
CA VAL A 196 -3.28 -17.79 27.03
C VAL A 196 -1.78 -17.57 26.90
N VAL A 197 -1.38 -16.87 25.84
CA VAL A 197 0.00 -16.36 25.67
C VAL A 197 0.03 -14.86 25.96
N ALA A 198 1.20 -14.33 26.29
CA ALA A 198 1.41 -12.89 26.48
C ALA A 198 0.91 -12.11 25.25
N GLY A 199 0.08 -11.09 25.50
CA GLY A 199 -0.59 -10.31 24.45
C GLY A 199 -1.99 -10.80 24.07
N THR A 200 -2.43 -11.97 24.53
CA THR A 200 -3.80 -12.46 24.28
C THR A 200 -4.84 -11.51 24.86
N LEU A 201 -5.86 -11.15 24.08
CA LEU A 201 -6.96 -10.31 24.55
C LEU A 201 -7.88 -11.11 25.48
N ILE A 202 -7.85 -10.79 26.78
CA ILE A 202 -8.61 -11.52 27.82
C ILE A 202 -9.85 -10.77 28.31
N GLY A 203 -9.94 -9.46 28.04
CA GLY A 203 -11.13 -8.67 28.36
C GLY A 203 -11.17 -7.34 27.62
N SER A 204 -12.37 -6.87 27.33
CA SER A 204 -12.61 -5.62 26.60
C SER A 204 -13.86 -4.92 27.13
N THR A 205 -13.89 -3.60 27.02
CA THR A 205 -15.10 -2.80 27.32
C THR A 205 -16.13 -2.83 26.18
N VAL A 206 -15.67 -3.09 24.95
CA VAL A 206 -16.53 -3.33 23.78
C VAL A 206 -16.42 -4.80 23.40
N VAL A 207 -17.54 -5.46 23.14
CA VAL A 207 -17.54 -6.86 22.71
C VAL A 207 -16.93 -6.95 21.31
N PRO A 208 -15.84 -7.71 21.11
CA PRO A 208 -15.28 -7.89 19.78
C PRO A 208 -16.16 -8.77 18.90
N GLU A 209 -16.14 -8.50 17.59
CA GLU A 209 -16.80 -9.36 16.62
C GLU A 209 -16.05 -10.68 16.49
N ARG A 210 -16.61 -11.74 17.07
CA ARG A 210 -16.14 -13.10 16.90
C ARG A 210 -16.81 -13.73 15.69
N GLY A 211 -16.05 -14.46 14.87
CA GLY A 211 -16.62 -15.14 13.70
C GLY A 211 -17.04 -14.19 12.58
N LEU A 212 -16.41 -13.01 12.49
CA LEU A 212 -16.55 -12.11 11.36
C LEU A 212 -16.36 -12.90 10.05
N SER A 213 -17.43 -12.98 9.26
CA SER A 213 -17.49 -13.70 7.99
C SER A 213 -18.27 -12.89 6.98
N CYS A 214 -17.92 -13.04 5.70
CA CYS A 214 -18.62 -12.34 4.65
C CYS A 214 -20.03 -12.91 4.47
N LYS A 215 -21.02 -12.03 4.39
CA LYS A 215 -22.42 -12.39 4.13
C LYS A 215 -22.70 -12.78 2.67
N GLY A 216 -21.68 -12.76 1.81
CA GLY A 216 -21.84 -12.96 0.36
C GLY A 216 -22.36 -11.71 -0.35
N ASP A 217 -22.95 -11.93 -1.53
CA ASP A 217 -23.37 -10.91 -2.49
C ASP A 217 -24.74 -10.32 -2.14
N VAL A 218 -24.82 -9.71 -0.95
CA VAL A 218 -26.06 -9.19 -0.35
C VAL A 218 -26.18 -7.66 -0.46
N TRP A 219 -25.19 -6.99 -1.03
CA TRP A 219 -25.18 -5.53 -1.10
C TRP A 219 -26.03 -5.03 -2.28
N ASP A 220 -27.11 -4.31 -1.95
CA ASP A 220 -27.93 -3.60 -2.95
C ASP A 220 -27.22 -2.32 -3.42
N LEU A 221 -26.37 -2.47 -4.43
CA LEU A 221 -25.65 -1.36 -5.05
C LEU A 221 -26.58 -0.36 -5.75
N SER A 222 -27.73 -0.81 -6.28
CA SER A 222 -28.67 0.09 -6.93
C SER A 222 -29.32 1.03 -5.92
N GLY A 223 -29.75 0.49 -4.77
CA GLY A 223 -30.25 1.29 -3.66
C GLY A 223 -29.17 2.19 -3.06
N ALA A 224 -27.95 1.69 -2.92
CA ALA A 224 -26.83 2.42 -2.33
C ALA A 224 -26.40 3.65 -3.17
N LEU A 225 -26.55 3.61 -4.50
CA LEU A 225 -26.35 4.78 -5.36
C LEU A 225 -27.35 5.92 -5.12
N GLN A 226 -28.52 5.62 -4.54
CA GLN A 226 -29.56 6.60 -4.21
C GLN A 226 -29.42 7.15 -2.78
N SER A 227 -28.37 6.78 -2.06
CA SER A 227 -28.13 7.22 -0.68
C SER A 227 -27.82 8.71 -0.60
N ASP A 228 -28.29 9.35 0.48
CA ASP A 228 -27.89 10.71 0.85
C ASP A 228 -26.46 10.75 1.47
N ASP A 229 -25.92 9.60 1.88
CA ASP A 229 -24.53 9.49 2.35
C ASP A 229 -23.58 9.41 1.14
N GLU A 230 -22.87 10.51 0.84
CA GLU A 230 -21.90 10.54 -0.26
C GLU A 230 -20.82 9.46 -0.17
N ILE A 231 -20.46 8.99 1.04
CA ILE A 231 -19.47 7.93 1.20
C ILE A 231 -20.06 6.57 0.84
N GLU A 232 -21.37 6.35 1.03
CA GLU A 232 -22.08 5.20 0.46
C GLU A 232 -22.11 5.25 -1.06
N VAL A 233 -22.45 6.40 -1.63
CA VAL A 233 -22.47 6.56 -3.09
C VAL A 233 -21.07 6.32 -3.66
N PHE A 234 -20.03 6.89 -3.05
CA PHE A 234 -18.63 6.70 -3.43
C PHE A 234 -18.22 5.21 -3.39
N ALA A 235 -18.48 4.54 -2.26
CA ALA A 235 -18.16 3.11 -2.12
C ALA A 235 -18.88 2.26 -3.16
N SER A 236 -20.15 2.59 -3.45
CA SER A 236 -20.98 1.88 -4.42
C SER A 236 -20.49 2.07 -5.85
N VAL A 237 -20.18 3.32 -6.24
CA VAL A 237 -19.60 3.64 -7.55
C VAL A 237 -18.29 2.88 -7.77
N LYS A 238 -17.40 2.88 -6.77
CA LYS A 238 -16.14 2.14 -6.82
C LYS A 238 -16.38 0.63 -7.02
N ALA A 239 -17.26 0.05 -6.22
CA ALA A 239 -17.60 -1.37 -6.32
C ALA A 239 -18.23 -1.74 -7.67
N ILE A 240 -19.13 -0.91 -8.21
CA ILE A 240 -19.78 -1.11 -9.52
C ILE A 240 -18.75 -1.16 -10.64
N GLY A 241 -17.76 -0.25 -10.63
CA GLY A 241 -16.68 -0.25 -11.60
C GLY A 241 -15.83 -1.52 -11.52
N LEU A 242 -15.45 -1.93 -10.31
CA LEU A 242 -14.62 -3.12 -10.08
C LEU A 242 -15.35 -4.43 -10.42
N LEU A 243 -16.66 -4.51 -10.12
CA LEU A 243 -17.52 -5.65 -10.45
C LEU A 243 -18.01 -5.63 -11.91
N SER A 244 -17.64 -4.61 -12.70
CA SER A 244 -18.03 -4.45 -14.09
C SER A 244 -19.56 -4.51 -14.33
N MET A 245 -20.35 -3.93 -13.41
CA MET A 245 -21.82 -3.98 -13.45
C MET A 245 -22.42 -3.02 -14.49
N LYS A 246 -22.42 -3.44 -15.75
CA LYS A 246 -22.91 -2.65 -16.90
C LYS A 246 -24.36 -2.18 -16.77
N SER A 247 -25.21 -2.91 -16.04
CA SER A 247 -26.61 -2.52 -15.81
C SER A 247 -26.77 -1.21 -15.05
N LEU A 248 -25.75 -0.80 -14.27
CA LEU A 248 -25.76 0.43 -13.48
C LEU A 248 -24.99 1.58 -14.15
N ARG A 249 -24.50 1.39 -15.37
CA ARG A 249 -23.67 2.39 -16.09
C ARG A 249 -24.36 3.75 -16.19
N LEU A 250 -25.65 3.79 -16.52
CA LEU A 250 -26.38 5.06 -16.66
C LEU A 250 -26.47 5.82 -15.34
N ALA A 251 -26.70 5.13 -14.22
CA ALA A 251 -26.75 5.75 -12.90
C ALA A 251 -25.38 6.33 -12.49
N VAL A 252 -24.29 5.60 -12.76
CA VAL A 252 -22.92 6.11 -12.56
C VAL A 252 -22.64 7.32 -13.46
N GLN A 253 -23.11 7.30 -14.71
CA GLN A 253 -22.98 8.43 -15.63
C GLN A 253 -23.71 9.67 -15.14
N THR A 254 -24.91 9.52 -14.56
CA THR A 254 -25.62 10.63 -13.92
C THR A 254 -24.79 11.23 -12.79
N ILE A 255 -24.19 10.41 -11.93
CA ILE A 255 -23.35 10.89 -10.82
C ILE A 255 -22.10 11.63 -11.33
N ALA A 256 -21.41 11.08 -12.34
CA ALA A 256 -20.20 11.70 -12.89
C ALA A 256 -20.47 13.12 -13.43
N ASN A 257 -21.65 13.32 -14.02
CA ASN A 257 -22.05 14.59 -14.65
C ASN A 257 -22.86 15.52 -13.73
N ASP A 258 -23.08 15.15 -12.46
CA ASP A 258 -23.82 15.96 -11.50
C ASP A 258 -22.87 16.94 -10.79
N ASP A 259 -22.85 18.19 -11.27
CA ASP A 259 -22.01 19.26 -10.71
C ASP A 259 -22.35 19.63 -9.25
N SER A 260 -23.49 19.17 -8.71
CA SER A 260 -23.83 19.37 -7.29
C SER A 260 -23.13 18.42 -6.33
N ARG A 261 -22.56 17.33 -6.85
CA ARG A 261 -21.86 16.30 -6.07
C ARG A 261 -20.40 16.67 -5.83
N ASP A 262 -19.83 16.12 -4.75
CA ASP A 262 -18.40 16.24 -4.48
C ASP A 262 -17.54 15.79 -5.68
N MET A 263 -16.53 16.60 -6.01
CA MET A 263 -15.67 16.36 -7.18
C MET A 263 -14.95 15.00 -7.11
N ARG A 264 -14.60 14.49 -5.92
CA ARG A 264 -13.95 13.17 -5.79
C ARG A 264 -14.91 12.04 -6.12
N LEU A 265 -16.18 12.17 -5.74
CA LEU A 265 -17.21 11.22 -6.11
C LEU A 265 -17.37 11.18 -7.64
N ARG A 266 -17.37 12.34 -8.29
CA ARG A 266 -17.43 12.42 -9.75
C ARG A 266 -16.20 11.81 -10.42
N ILE A 267 -15.00 12.06 -9.87
CA ILE A 267 -13.74 11.46 -10.32
C ILE A 267 -13.76 9.94 -10.19
N GLU A 268 -14.22 9.39 -9.06
CA GLU A 268 -14.39 7.94 -8.92
C GLU A 268 -15.45 7.40 -9.90
N ALA A 269 -16.50 8.17 -10.18
CA ALA A 269 -17.52 7.80 -11.17
C ALA A 269 -16.96 7.74 -12.60
N TRP A 270 -16.13 8.68 -13.03
CA TRP A 270 -15.41 8.55 -14.31
C TRP A 270 -14.46 7.34 -14.31
N GLY A 271 -13.78 7.05 -13.19
CA GLY A 271 -12.99 5.82 -13.04
C GLY A 271 -13.84 4.55 -13.22
N ALA A 272 -15.02 4.50 -12.59
CA ALA A 272 -15.96 3.39 -12.75
C ALA A 272 -16.49 3.28 -14.19
N LEU A 273 -16.83 4.39 -14.85
CA LEU A 273 -17.26 4.42 -16.25
C LEU A 273 -16.18 3.88 -17.19
N ALA A 274 -14.92 4.26 -16.98
CA ALA A 274 -13.80 3.73 -17.76
C ALA A 274 -13.73 2.19 -17.66
N ARG A 275 -13.84 1.63 -16.44
CA ARG A 275 -13.91 0.16 -16.24
C ARG A 275 -15.13 -0.48 -16.90
N LEU A 276 -16.24 0.24 -17.00
CA LEU A 276 -17.46 -0.17 -17.70
C LEU A 276 -17.39 0.01 -19.24
N GLY A 277 -16.22 0.38 -19.77
CA GLY A 277 -15.97 0.54 -21.21
C GLY A 277 -16.42 1.89 -21.75
N ASP A 278 -16.41 2.94 -20.94
CA ASP A 278 -16.55 4.31 -21.43
C ASP A 278 -15.19 4.87 -21.85
N VAL A 279 -14.99 5.01 -23.16
CA VAL A 279 -13.71 5.46 -23.73
C VAL A 279 -13.44 6.94 -23.45
N ASP A 280 -14.48 7.76 -23.35
CA ASP A 280 -14.35 9.19 -23.11
C ASP A 280 -13.99 9.46 -21.65
N ALA A 281 -14.37 8.59 -20.73
CA ALA A 281 -14.07 8.74 -19.31
C ALA A 281 -12.56 8.79 -19.02
N VAL A 282 -11.73 8.02 -19.75
CA VAL A 282 -10.26 8.09 -19.61
C VAL A 282 -9.73 9.44 -20.08
N ALA A 283 -10.21 9.92 -21.24
CA ALA A 283 -9.83 11.21 -21.78
C ALA A 283 -10.27 12.36 -20.86
N ILE A 284 -11.45 12.25 -20.23
CA ILE A 284 -11.88 13.18 -19.20
C ILE A 284 -10.91 13.12 -18.04
N LEU A 285 -10.61 11.97 -17.44
CA LEU A 285 -9.66 11.89 -16.32
C LEU A 285 -8.29 12.49 -16.65
N ALA A 286 -7.80 12.36 -17.90
CA ALA A 286 -6.51 12.87 -18.34
C ALA A 286 -6.45 14.40 -18.55
N LYS A 287 -7.59 15.10 -18.68
CA LYS A 287 -7.65 16.56 -18.89
C LYS A 287 -7.42 17.35 -17.61
N LEU A 288 -6.18 17.41 -17.14
CA LEU A 288 -5.82 18.08 -15.89
C LEU A 288 -5.96 19.61 -15.94
N ASP A 289 -6.01 20.18 -17.14
CA ASP A 289 -6.17 21.63 -17.38
C ASP A 289 -7.58 22.14 -17.08
N ASP A 290 -8.58 21.27 -16.97
CA ASP A 290 -9.95 21.65 -16.58
C ASP A 290 -10.07 22.01 -15.08
N SER A 291 -8.98 21.91 -14.32
CA SER A 291 -8.92 22.30 -12.91
C SER A 291 -7.62 23.03 -12.56
N PRO A 292 -7.29 24.16 -13.21
CA PRO A 292 -6.06 24.89 -12.94
C PRO A 292 -6.05 25.37 -11.50
N GLY A 293 -4.99 25.01 -10.76
CA GLY A 293 -4.80 25.45 -9.38
C GLY A 293 -5.42 24.55 -8.30
N ASP A 294 -6.17 23.50 -8.66
CA ASP A 294 -6.57 22.46 -7.71
C ASP A 294 -5.72 21.20 -7.87
N GLY A 295 -4.47 21.29 -7.41
CA GLY A 295 -3.52 20.18 -7.46
C GLY A 295 -4.06 18.91 -6.80
N ALA A 296 -4.92 19.02 -5.78
CA ALA A 296 -5.48 17.86 -5.09
C ALA A 296 -6.43 17.07 -6.00
N MET A 297 -7.24 17.74 -6.82
CA MET A 297 -8.12 17.07 -7.79
C MET A 297 -7.35 16.54 -8.99
N GLN A 298 -6.30 17.25 -9.44
CA GLN A 298 -5.40 16.73 -10.47
C GLN A 298 -4.72 15.43 -10.00
N MET A 299 -4.23 15.42 -8.76
CA MET A 299 -3.64 14.24 -8.14
C MET A 299 -4.66 13.10 -8.06
N GLU A 300 -5.89 13.37 -7.61
CA GLU A 300 -6.93 12.33 -7.54
C GLU A 300 -7.21 11.69 -8.90
N ARG A 301 -7.28 12.48 -9.98
CA ARG A 301 -7.48 11.96 -11.35
C ARG A 301 -6.32 11.08 -11.80
N VAL A 302 -5.07 11.49 -11.56
CA VAL A 302 -3.87 10.67 -11.85
C VAL A 302 -3.93 9.35 -11.09
N LEU A 303 -4.29 9.40 -9.82
CA LEU A 303 -4.40 8.22 -8.98
C LEU A 303 -5.55 7.28 -9.40
N VAL A 304 -6.64 7.80 -9.97
CA VAL A 304 -7.70 6.98 -10.57
C VAL A 304 -7.20 6.32 -11.86
N LEU A 305 -6.51 7.07 -12.73
CA LEU A 305 -5.94 6.53 -13.96
C LEU A 305 -4.99 5.36 -13.68
N SER A 306 -4.20 5.43 -12.60
CA SER A 306 -3.29 4.34 -12.22
C SER A 306 -3.98 3.09 -11.68
N GLU A 307 -5.27 3.14 -11.33
CA GLU A 307 -6.05 1.94 -11.00
C GLU A 307 -6.77 1.32 -12.21
N LEU A 308 -6.71 1.93 -13.39
CA LEU A 308 -7.35 1.43 -14.61
C LEU A 308 -6.47 0.39 -15.32
N THR A 309 -5.90 -0.54 -14.55
CA THR A 309 -5.00 -1.59 -15.05
C THR A 309 -5.67 -2.39 -16.17
N GLY A 310 -4.96 -2.58 -17.29
CA GLY A 310 -5.44 -3.28 -18.47
C GLY A 310 -6.08 -2.39 -19.55
N LEU A 311 -6.36 -1.11 -19.28
CA LEU A 311 -6.73 -0.11 -20.30
C LEU A 311 -5.51 0.64 -20.86
N ASN A 312 -5.05 0.30 -22.08
CA ASN A 312 -3.87 0.95 -22.70
C ASN A 312 -3.96 2.48 -22.74
N SER A 313 -5.15 3.03 -22.99
CA SER A 313 -5.38 4.47 -23.00
C SER A 313 -5.10 5.15 -21.65
N ALA A 314 -5.24 4.44 -20.53
CA ALA A 314 -4.88 4.95 -19.21
C ALA A 314 -3.35 5.00 -19.04
N ALA A 315 -2.63 3.97 -19.49
CA ALA A 315 -1.16 3.98 -19.49
C ALA A 315 -0.60 5.11 -20.37
N GLU A 316 -1.13 5.27 -21.58
CA GLU A 316 -0.76 6.38 -22.48
C GLU A 316 -1.06 7.74 -21.85
N SER A 317 -2.22 7.90 -21.21
CA SER A 317 -2.58 9.13 -20.50
C SER A 317 -1.62 9.43 -19.35
N LEU A 318 -1.24 8.43 -18.56
CA LEU A 318 -0.25 8.59 -17.48
C LEU A 318 1.12 8.97 -18.04
N TYR A 319 1.56 8.37 -19.15
CA TYR A 319 2.81 8.74 -19.81
C TYR A 319 2.77 10.20 -20.29
N LEU A 320 1.71 10.62 -20.97
CA LEU A 320 1.55 12.01 -21.41
C LEU A 320 1.56 13.01 -20.24
N ILE A 321 0.87 12.68 -19.13
CA ILE A 321 0.89 13.49 -17.91
C ILE A 321 2.31 13.56 -17.33
N ALA A 322 3.02 12.43 -17.26
CA ALA A 322 4.39 12.38 -16.77
C ALA A 322 5.35 13.20 -17.64
N SER A 323 5.16 13.21 -18.95
CA SER A 323 6.01 13.94 -19.91
C SER A 323 5.66 15.43 -20.03
N ASN A 324 4.53 15.89 -19.49
CA ASN A 324 4.12 17.30 -19.59
C ASN A 324 4.89 18.18 -18.60
N ALA A 325 5.86 18.95 -19.11
CA ALA A 325 6.71 19.84 -18.32
C ALA A 325 5.97 21.03 -17.68
N GLU A 326 4.75 21.36 -18.14
CA GLU A 326 3.93 22.45 -17.56
C GLU A 326 3.24 22.03 -16.25
N LEU A 327 3.13 20.73 -15.98
CA LEU A 327 2.57 20.21 -14.74
C LEU A 327 3.61 20.21 -13.62
N THR A 328 3.14 20.25 -12.37
CA THR A 328 4.04 20.18 -11.22
C THR A 328 4.78 18.84 -11.20
N GLU A 329 6.05 18.87 -10.75
CA GLU A 329 6.87 17.65 -10.66
C GLU A 329 6.24 16.54 -9.80
N GLU A 330 5.37 16.89 -8.85
CA GLU A 330 4.68 15.92 -8.00
C GLU A 330 3.56 15.19 -8.74
N ILE A 331 2.75 15.91 -9.53
CA ILE A 331 1.71 15.31 -10.38
C ILE A 331 2.36 14.39 -11.42
N ARG A 332 3.43 14.87 -12.07
CA ARG A 332 4.21 14.09 -13.03
C ARG A 332 4.77 12.82 -12.38
N ALA A 333 5.37 12.93 -11.21
CA ALA A 333 5.93 11.78 -10.49
C ALA A 333 4.86 10.78 -10.02
N ALA A 334 3.66 11.23 -9.67
CA ALA A 334 2.54 10.34 -9.36
C ALA A 334 2.08 9.55 -10.59
N ALA A 335 2.11 10.17 -11.77
CA ALA A 335 1.80 9.46 -13.02
C ALA A 335 2.85 8.39 -13.32
N VAL A 336 4.14 8.68 -13.12
CA VAL A 336 5.22 7.69 -13.25
C VAL A 336 5.09 6.54 -12.25
N TRP A 337 4.78 6.86 -10.99
CA TRP A 337 4.55 5.84 -9.98
C TRP A 337 3.36 4.94 -10.34
N GLY A 338 2.30 5.53 -10.89
CA GLY A 338 1.15 4.80 -11.44
C GLY A 338 1.51 3.86 -12.58
N LEU A 339 2.39 4.29 -13.49
CA LEU A 339 2.96 3.44 -14.54
C LEU A 339 3.74 2.26 -13.95
N GLY A 340 4.59 2.50 -12.95
CA GLY A 340 5.36 1.44 -12.30
C GLY A 340 4.52 0.36 -11.63
N ILE A 341 3.41 0.76 -11.00
CA ILE A 341 2.56 -0.16 -10.25
C ILE A 341 1.64 -0.99 -11.14
N ALA A 342 1.02 -0.36 -12.14
CA ALA A 342 -0.02 -0.99 -12.94
C ALA A 342 0.45 -1.42 -14.34
N TRP A 343 1.64 -0.98 -14.78
CA TRP A 343 2.07 -1.00 -16.19
C TRP A 343 3.56 -1.26 -16.37
N HIS A 344 4.16 -2.07 -15.48
CA HIS A 344 5.57 -2.48 -15.55
C HIS A 344 5.93 -3.19 -16.88
N ASP A 345 4.95 -3.70 -17.63
CA ASP A 345 5.11 -4.28 -18.98
C ASP A 345 5.31 -3.21 -20.07
N ARG A 346 5.23 -1.92 -19.72
CA ARG A 346 5.50 -0.78 -20.60
C ARG A 346 6.87 -0.18 -20.29
N PHE A 347 7.91 -1.01 -20.35
CA PHE A 347 9.29 -0.63 -20.02
C PHE A 347 9.73 0.65 -20.73
N SER A 348 9.38 0.81 -22.01
CA SER A 348 9.76 1.99 -22.81
C SER A 348 9.25 3.31 -22.23
N PHE A 349 8.05 3.33 -21.62
CA PHE A 349 7.53 4.52 -20.95
C PHE A 349 8.38 4.89 -19.74
N GLY A 350 8.74 3.91 -18.92
CA GLY A 350 9.63 4.10 -17.79
C GLY A 350 11.05 4.49 -18.22
N TRP A 351 11.56 3.90 -19.31
CA TRP A 351 12.93 4.10 -19.77
C TRP A 351 13.19 5.55 -20.16
N GLU A 352 12.31 6.15 -20.98
CA GLU A 352 12.48 7.55 -21.38
C GLU A 352 12.37 8.51 -20.18
N LEU A 353 11.42 8.24 -19.27
CA LEU A 353 11.24 9.06 -18.06
C LEU A 353 12.38 8.88 -17.04
N ALA A 354 13.14 7.78 -17.12
CA ALA A 354 14.30 7.53 -16.27
C ALA A 354 15.51 8.44 -16.55
N PHE A 355 15.36 9.34 -17.52
CA PHE A 355 16.31 10.41 -17.84
C PHE A 355 15.67 11.80 -17.83
N ASP A 356 14.46 11.96 -17.27
CA ASP A 356 13.78 13.24 -17.17
C ASP A 356 14.62 14.30 -16.45
N SER A 357 14.47 15.57 -16.82
CA SER A 357 15.19 16.68 -16.19
C SER A 357 14.80 16.85 -14.71
N SER A 358 13.54 16.58 -14.34
CA SER A 358 13.10 16.55 -12.95
C SER A 358 13.68 15.34 -12.24
N GLN A 359 14.48 15.59 -11.19
CA GLN A 359 15.01 14.53 -10.34
C GLN A 359 13.90 13.67 -9.72
N LYS A 360 12.76 14.27 -9.38
CA LYS A 360 11.64 13.54 -8.79
C LYS A 360 11.03 12.56 -9.78
N VAL A 361 10.71 13.01 -11.00
CA VAL A 361 10.18 12.15 -12.08
C VAL A 361 11.17 11.03 -12.41
N ARG A 362 12.43 11.42 -12.64
CA ARG A 362 13.52 10.50 -12.98
C ARG A 362 13.69 9.35 -11.99
N ARG A 363 13.70 9.66 -10.68
CA ARG A 363 13.87 8.64 -9.64
C ARG A 363 12.67 7.69 -9.54
N HIS A 364 11.45 8.19 -9.71
CA HIS A 364 10.28 7.31 -9.73
C HIS A 364 10.32 6.39 -10.94
N ALA A 365 10.75 6.88 -12.10
CA ALA A 365 10.85 6.09 -13.31
C ALA A 365 11.90 4.99 -13.15
N GLN A 366 13.09 5.33 -12.66
CA GLN A 366 14.15 4.37 -12.37
C GLN A 366 13.71 3.27 -11.38
N ALA A 367 13.00 3.64 -10.31
CA ALA A 367 12.45 2.68 -9.34
C ALA A 367 11.27 1.86 -9.89
N SER A 368 10.59 2.36 -10.91
CA SER A 368 9.42 1.72 -11.52
C SER A 368 9.77 0.76 -12.65
N LEU A 369 11.03 0.77 -13.13
CA LEU A 369 11.46 -0.15 -14.17
C LEU A 369 11.48 -1.58 -13.64
N GLY A 370 10.62 -2.39 -14.24
CA GLY A 370 10.51 -3.82 -13.98
C GLY A 370 11.71 -4.60 -14.52
N VAL A 371 11.58 -5.92 -14.52
CA VAL A 371 12.56 -6.80 -15.15
C VAL A 371 12.43 -6.66 -16.68
N PRO A 372 13.51 -6.33 -17.41
CA PRO A 372 13.45 -6.21 -18.86
C PRO A 372 13.16 -7.57 -19.52
N SER A 373 12.35 -7.54 -20.57
CA SER A 373 12.13 -8.64 -21.51
C SER A 373 13.35 -8.87 -22.41
N PRO A 374 13.43 -10.00 -23.14
CA PRO A 374 14.54 -10.27 -24.04
C PRO A 374 14.79 -9.17 -25.10
N VAL A 375 13.73 -8.58 -25.65
CA VAL A 375 13.84 -7.48 -26.63
C VAL A 375 14.41 -6.22 -25.98
N GLU A 376 14.01 -5.94 -24.74
CA GLU A 376 14.53 -4.79 -23.98
C GLU A 376 15.99 -5.02 -23.58
N ILE A 377 16.40 -6.25 -23.25
CA ILE A 377 17.79 -6.61 -22.97
C ILE A 377 18.69 -6.26 -24.16
N GLU A 378 18.29 -6.59 -25.39
CA GLU A 378 19.06 -6.24 -26.61
C GLU A 378 19.26 -4.72 -26.74
N GLY A 379 18.21 -3.94 -26.49
CA GLY A 379 18.30 -2.48 -26.47
C GLY A 379 19.21 -1.95 -25.35
N LEU A 380 19.10 -2.51 -24.14
CA LEU A 380 19.94 -2.11 -23.00
C LEU A 380 21.43 -2.37 -23.23
N ILE A 381 21.79 -3.44 -23.96
CA ILE A 381 23.19 -3.69 -24.33
C ILE A 381 23.75 -2.53 -25.17
N GLN A 382 22.96 -2.00 -26.11
CA GLN A 382 23.38 -0.86 -26.94
C GLN A 382 23.56 0.41 -26.08
N GLU A 383 22.72 0.57 -25.06
CA GLU A 383 22.75 1.71 -24.15
C GLU A 383 23.96 1.70 -23.20
N LEU A 384 24.68 0.58 -23.07
CA LEU A 384 25.95 0.52 -22.30
C LEU A 384 27.06 1.40 -22.90
N SER A 385 26.96 1.74 -24.19
CA SER A 385 27.89 2.67 -24.85
C SER A 385 27.47 4.14 -24.72
N VAL A 386 26.31 4.45 -24.14
CA VAL A 386 25.80 5.82 -23.97
C VAL A 386 26.07 6.28 -22.54
N PRO A 387 27.02 7.20 -22.27
CA PRO A 387 27.49 7.49 -20.92
C PRO A 387 26.39 7.85 -19.90
N GLU A 388 25.36 8.58 -20.34
CA GLU A 388 24.26 9.01 -19.47
C GLU A 388 23.25 7.89 -19.15
N ARG A 389 23.17 6.86 -20.02
CA ARG A 389 22.20 5.76 -19.92
C ARG A 389 22.82 4.46 -19.42
N ALA A 390 24.10 4.27 -19.67
CA ALA A 390 24.85 3.06 -19.35
C ALA A 390 24.80 2.63 -17.87
N PRO A 391 24.83 3.51 -16.85
CA PRO A 391 24.73 3.09 -15.46
C PRO A 391 23.41 2.38 -15.16
N LEU A 392 22.30 2.90 -15.68
CA LEU A 392 20.98 2.32 -15.48
C LEU A 392 20.79 1.05 -16.30
N ALA A 393 21.28 1.03 -17.55
CA ALA A 393 21.28 -0.16 -18.37
C ALA A 393 22.03 -1.32 -17.70
N ALA A 394 23.23 -1.06 -17.19
CA ALA A 394 24.02 -2.05 -16.45
C ALA A 394 23.29 -2.58 -15.22
N ALA A 395 22.63 -1.70 -14.45
CA ALA A 395 21.86 -2.10 -13.26
C ALA A 395 20.63 -2.97 -13.62
N LEU A 396 19.93 -2.67 -14.72
CA LEU A 396 18.76 -3.46 -15.17
C LEU A 396 19.16 -4.81 -15.76
N LEU A 397 20.28 -4.87 -16.50
CA LEU A 397 20.88 -6.12 -16.97
C LEU A 397 21.34 -7.00 -15.79
N ALA A 398 21.89 -6.39 -14.74
CA ALA A 398 22.25 -7.09 -13.52
C ALA A 398 21.01 -7.61 -12.76
N LYS A 399 19.97 -6.77 -12.61
CA LYS A 399 18.69 -7.13 -11.95
C LYS A 399 17.97 -8.28 -12.65
N SER A 400 18.14 -8.43 -13.96
CA SER A 400 17.61 -9.55 -14.76
C SER A 400 18.56 -10.75 -14.85
N GLU A 401 19.70 -10.71 -14.17
CA GLU A 401 20.74 -11.75 -14.22
C GLU A 401 21.19 -12.07 -15.66
N SER A 402 21.25 -11.05 -16.52
CA SER A 402 21.61 -11.17 -17.94
C SER A 402 23.13 -11.36 -18.14
N VAL A 403 23.69 -12.40 -17.52
CA VAL A 403 25.14 -12.67 -17.44
C VAL A 403 25.77 -12.77 -18.83
N LEU A 404 25.18 -13.53 -19.75
CA LEU A 404 25.73 -13.72 -21.09
C LEU A 404 25.79 -12.40 -21.87
N ALA A 405 24.71 -11.62 -21.85
CA ALA A 405 24.65 -10.30 -22.49
C ALA A 405 25.73 -9.35 -21.96
N LEU A 406 25.94 -9.34 -20.64
CA LEU A 406 26.98 -8.53 -20.02
C LEU A 406 28.40 -9.03 -20.35
N LEU A 407 28.64 -10.35 -20.41
CA LEU A 407 29.93 -10.90 -20.82
C LEU A 407 30.27 -10.55 -22.28
N GLU A 408 29.29 -10.63 -23.18
CA GLU A 408 29.44 -10.21 -24.57
C GLU A 408 29.73 -8.70 -24.67
N ALA A 409 28.99 -7.88 -23.94
CA ALA A 409 29.21 -6.43 -23.90
C ALA A 409 30.58 -6.05 -23.30
N ALA A 410 31.13 -6.86 -22.38
CA ALA A 410 32.47 -6.67 -21.82
C ALA A 410 33.61 -6.95 -22.82
N ALA A 411 33.32 -7.63 -23.93
CA ALA A 411 34.28 -7.78 -25.04
C ALA A 411 34.41 -6.50 -25.87
N GLY A 412 33.39 -5.64 -25.89
CA GLY A 412 33.42 -4.33 -26.54
C GLY A 412 34.43 -3.37 -25.90
N TYR A 413 34.77 -2.27 -26.58
CA TYR A 413 35.61 -1.21 -26.00
C TYR A 413 34.76 -0.17 -25.25
N GLU A 414 33.69 0.31 -25.87
CA GLU A 414 32.85 1.40 -25.35
C GLU A 414 31.91 0.96 -24.21
N SER A 415 31.34 -0.25 -24.31
CA SER A 415 30.43 -0.83 -23.32
C SER A 415 31.15 -1.53 -22.16
N ARG A 416 32.47 -1.68 -22.25
CA ARG A 416 33.26 -2.58 -21.39
C ARG A 416 33.08 -2.29 -19.91
N GLU A 417 33.35 -1.05 -19.53
CA GLU A 417 33.41 -0.65 -18.13
C GLU A 417 32.07 -0.88 -17.44
N TRP A 418 30.98 -0.43 -18.08
CA TRP A 418 29.63 -0.60 -17.56
C TRP A 418 29.16 -2.06 -17.56
N ALA A 419 29.57 -2.86 -18.54
CA ALA A 419 29.31 -4.30 -18.53
C ALA A 419 29.97 -4.99 -17.32
N ILE A 420 31.22 -4.64 -16.99
CA ILE A 420 31.90 -5.14 -15.79
C ILE A 420 31.23 -4.65 -14.51
N GLN A 421 30.80 -3.37 -14.46
CA GLN A 421 30.04 -2.84 -13.32
C GLN A 421 28.70 -3.58 -13.12
N GLY A 422 28.00 -3.93 -14.21
CA GLY A 422 26.79 -4.74 -14.16
C GLY A 422 27.05 -6.15 -13.61
N LEU A 423 28.08 -6.83 -14.12
CA LEU A 423 28.48 -8.15 -13.60
C LEU A 423 28.86 -8.09 -12.11
N GLY A 424 29.49 -7.01 -11.65
CA GLY A 424 29.84 -6.80 -10.25
C GLY A 424 28.65 -6.69 -9.30
N GLN A 425 27.45 -6.42 -9.82
CA GLN A 425 26.21 -6.37 -9.04
C GLN A 425 25.52 -7.75 -8.94
N ILE A 426 25.91 -8.73 -9.75
CA ILE A 426 25.39 -10.09 -9.72
C ILE A 426 26.23 -10.93 -8.74
N SER A 427 25.58 -11.82 -7.97
CA SER A 427 26.28 -12.71 -7.05
C SER A 427 27.35 -13.55 -7.78
N PRO A 428 28.55 -13.72 -7.21
CA PRO A 428 29.59 -14.58 -7.77
C PRO A 428 29.11 -16.01 -8.01
N GLU A 429 28.16 -16.50 -7.22
CA GLU A 429 27.57 -17.84 -7.33
C GLU A 429 26.79 -18.03 -8.63
N ILE A 430 26.12 -16.98 -9.10
CA ILE A 430 25.32 -16.98 -10.33
C ILE A 430 26.22 -16.90 -11.56
N ILE A 431 27.24 -16.04 -11.52
CA ILE A 431 28.20 -15.90 -12.62
C ILE A 431 29.07 -17.15 -12.74
N GLY A 432 29.47 -17.75 -11.61
CA GLY A 432 30.21 -18.99 -11.54
C GLY A 432 31.51 -18.96 -12.37
N GLY A 433 31.80 -20.08 -13.06
CA GLY A 433 33.00 -20.20 -13.90
C GLY A 433 32.99 -19.33 -15.17
N GLN A 434 31.88 -18.66 -15.50
CA GLN A 434 31.75 -17.88 -16.74
C GLN A 434 32.61 -16.62 -16.74
N ALA A 435 32.95 -16.09 -15.56
CA ALA A 435 33.89 -14.96 -15.42
C ALA A 435 35.26 -15.23 -16.05
N ARG A 436 35.66 -16.50 -16.22
CA ARG A 436 36.93 -16.88 -16.89
C ARG A 436 36.98 -16.47 -18.37
N GLN A 437 35.84 -16.15 -18.98
CA GLN A 437 35.75 -15.64 -20.35
C GLN A 437 36.24 -14.19 -20.47
N LEU A 438 36.30 -13.45 -19.36
CA LEU A 438 36.77 -12.07 -19.33
C LEU A 438 38.30 -11.99 -19.45
N ARG A 439 38.81 -10.82 -19.81
CA ARG A 439 40.26 -10.53 -19.75
C ARG A 439 40.75 -10.62 -18.30
N ILE A 440 42.02 -10.94 -18.09
CA ILE A 440 42.61 -11.07 -16.74
C ILE A 440 42.41 -9.78 -15.92
N GLU A 441 42.59 -8.62 -16.54
CA GLU A 441 42.35 -7.32 -15.93
C GLU A 441 40.88 -7.07 -15.55
N ASP A 442 39.93 -7.54 -16.37
CA ASP A 442 38.49 -7.46 -16.07
C ASP A 442 38.10 -8.42 -14.94
N GLN A 443 38.69 -9.61 -14.90
CA GLN A 443 38.49 -10.56 -13.80
C GLN A 443 38.95 -9.96 -12.47
N ALA A 444 40.13 -9.32 -12.46
CA ALA A 444 40.65 -8.65 -11.28
C ALA A 444 39.74 -7.48 -10.83
N ALA A 445 39.22 -6.69 -11.79
CA ALA A 445 38.28 -5.62 -11.50
C ALA A 445 36.95 -6.15 -10.92
N LEU A 446 36.40 -7.21 -11.51
CA LEU A 446 35.17 -7.86 -11.06
C LEU A 446 35.33 -8.44 -9.64
N GLU A 447 36.44 -9.12 -9.35
CA GLU A 447 36.75 -9.62 -8.00
C GLU A 447 36.83 -8.47 -6.98
N ALA A 448 37.41 -7.32 -7.36
CA ALA A 448 37.48 -6.16 -6.48
C ALA A 448 36.08 -5.60 -6.19
N LEU A 449 35.19 -5.54 -7.19
CA LEU A 449 33.79 -5.12 -7.01
C LEU A 449 33.04 -6.06 -6.07
N TRP A 450 33.19 -7.38 -6.22
CA TRP A 450 32.56 -8.34 -5.31
C TRP A 450 33.09 -8.24 -3.90
N ARG A 451 34.40 -8.09 -3.70
CA ARG A 451 34.98 -7.88 -2.35
C ARG A 451 34.45 -6.62 -1.71
N ARG A 452 34.30 -5.55 -2.48
CA ARG A 452 33.69 -4.30 -2.01
C ARG A 452 32.24 -4.51 -1.60
N ASN A 453 31.41 -5.11 -2.46
CA ASN A 453 29.99 -5.35 -2.17
C ASN A 453 29.78 -6.29 -0.97
N ILE A 454 30.68 -7.26 -0.75
CA ILE A 454 30.68 -8.14 0.43
C ILE A 454 31.10 -7.39 1.72
N GLN A 455 31.97 -6.38 1.62
CA GLN A 455 32.45 -5.58 2.76
C GLN A 455 31.55 -4.37 3.07
N ASP A 456 30.80 -3.85 2.10
CA ASP A 456 29.92 -2.68 2.20
C ASP A 456 28.45 -3.05 2.54
N THR A 457 28.19 -4.14 3.27
CA THR A 457 26.82 -4.48 3.73
C THR A 457 26.20 -3.45 4.70
N HIS A 458 26.95 -2.40 5.06
CA HIS A 458 26.53 -1.35 5.99
C HIS A 458 26.67 0.10 5.46
N ASN A 459 27.11 0.29 4.21
CA ASN A 459 27.22 1.62 3.58
C ASN A 459 26.68 1.58 2.15
N GLU A 460 25.37 1.42 2.01
CA GLU A 460 24.75 1.64 0.70
C GLU A 460 24.85 3.13 0.32
N PRO A 461 25.20 3.45 -0.94
CA PRO A 461 25.07 4.80 -1.46
C PRO A 461 23.65 5.32 -1.20
N ASN A 462 23.50 6.52 -0.64
CA ASN A 462 22.19 7.13 -0.34
C ASN A 462 21.16 7.03 -1.49
N ASN A 463 21.63 7.03 -2.75
CA ASN A 463 20.78 6.86 -3.94
C ASN A 463 20.14 5.47 -4.06
N LEU A 464 20.82 4.38 -3.65
CA LEU A 464 20.28 3.02 -3.69
C LEU A 464 19.28 2.78 -2.55
N THR A 465 19.52 3.35 -1.37
CA THR A 465 18.57 3.33 -0.26
C THR A 465 17.28 4.06 -0.61
N GLU A 466 17.37 5.22 -1.27
CA GLU A 466 16.20 5.96 -1.76
C GLU A 466 15.46 5.22 -2.88
N LEU A 467 16.16 4.59 -3.82
CA LEU A 467 15.53 3.80 -4.89
C LEU A 467 14.84 2.55 -4.34
N ARG A 468 15.47 1.80 -3.43
CA ARG A 468 14.82 0.66 -2.77
C ARG A 468 13.65 1.09 -1.90
N PHE A 469 13.74 2.24 -1.24
CA PHE A 469 12.60 2.81 -0.54
C PHE A 469 11.46 3.10 -1.50
N LEU A 470 11.72 3.68 -2.68
CA LEU A 470 10.73 3.94 -3.72
C LEU A 470 10.13 2.63 -4.30
N GLU A 471 10.96 1.61 -4.57
CA GLU A 471 10.54 0.27 -5.01
C GLU A 471 9.63 -0.39 -3.96
N GLY A 472 9.95 -0.24 -2.68
CA GLY A 472 9.19 -0.76 -1.54
C GLY A 472 7.90 0.00 -1.21
N GLN A 473 7.51 1.01 -2.00
CA GLN A 473 6.29 1.79 -1.73
C GLN A 473 4.99 1.18 -2.23
N SER A 474 5.07 0.01 -2.87
CA SER A 474 3.90 -0.76 -3.30
C SER A 474 3.96 -2.17 -2.74
N ILE A 475 3.26 -2.40 -1.64
CA ILE A 475 3.22 -3.71 -0.96
C ILE A 475 2.34 -4.72 -1.74
N SER A 476 1.42 -4.24 -2.58
CA SER A 476 0.43 -5.07 -3.31
C SER A 476 0.71 -5.28 -4.80
N ALA A 477 1.55 -4.45 -5.44
CA ALA A 477 1.84 -4.61 -6.88
C ALA A 477 2.75 -5.80 -7.20
N VAL A 478 3.55 -6.26 -6.24
CA VAL A 478 4.49 -7.38 -6.43
C VAL A 478 3.82 -8.75 -6.18
N THR A 479 2.79 -8.81 -5.34
CA THR A 479 2.13 -10.08 -4.95
C THR A 479 0.95 -10.47 -5.84
N SER A 480 0.24 -9.51 -6.45
CA SER A 480 -0.91 -9.81 -7.32
C SER A 480 -0.55 -10.34 -8.72
N MET A 481 0.69 -10.10 -9.17
CA MET A 481 1.21 -10.62 -10.44
C MET A 481 1.56 -12.11 -10.36
N GLN A 482 2.21 -12.53 -9.28
CA GLN A 482 2.60 -13.94 -9.11
C GLN A 482 1.39 -14.88 -8.94
N HIS A 483 0.22 -14.37 -8.53
CA HIS A 483 -0.97 -15.19 -8.32
C HIS A 483 -1.83 -15.37 -9.58
N LYS A 484 -1.79 -14.44 -10.55
CA LYS A 484 -2.54 -14.58 -11.81
C LYS A 484 -1.84 -15.48 -12.83
N ASP A 485 -0.50 -15.52 -12.82
CA ASP A 485 0.26 -16.37 -13.75
C ASP A 485 0.31 -17.84 -13.33
N ARG A 486 0.13 -18.13 -12.03
CA ARG A 486 0.07 -19.51 -11.53
C ARG A 486 -1.27 -20.21 -11.83
N ILE A 487 -2.38 -19.46 -11.83
CA ILE A 487 -3.72 -20.02 -12.11
C ILE A 487 -3.93 -20.29 -13.61
N ARG A 488 -3.21 -19.60 -14.50
CA ARG A 488 -3.28 -19.86 -15.97
C ARG A 488 -2.44 -21.05 -16.43
N LEU A 489 -1.40 -21.44 -15.70
CA LEU A 489 -0.56 -22.61 -16.06
C LEU A 489 -1.10 -23.93 -15.49
N GLU A 490 -1.92 -23.90 -14.44
CA GLU A 490 -2.54 -25.11 -13.85
C GLU A 490 -3.90 -25.48 -14.48
N SER A 491 -4.42 -24.67 -15.42
CA SER A 491 -5.69 -24.93 -16.14
C SER A 491 -5.51 -25.28 -17.62
N ALA A 492 -4.28 -25.52 -18.06
CA ALA A 492 -3.93 -25.98 -19.41
C ALA A 492 -3.02 -27.23 -19.42
N GLY A 493 -3.05 -28.03 -18.35
CA GLY A 493 -2.35 -29.31 -18.21
C GLY A 493 -3.30 -30.47 -18.09
#